data_AF-A0A4V1S2A0-F1
#
_entry.id   AF-A0A4V1S2A0-F1
#
_cell.length_a   1.000
_cell.length_b   1.000
_cell.length_c   1.000
_cell.angle_alpha   90.00
_cell.angle_beta   90.00
_cell.angle_gamma   90.00
#
_symmetry.space_group_name_H-M   'P 1'
#
loop_
_entity.id
_entity.type
_entity.pdbx_description
1 polymer ?
#
loop_
_entity_poly.entity_id
_entity_poly.type
_entity_poly.pdbx_seq_one_letter_code
_entity_poly.pdbx_strand_id
1 'polypeptide(L)'
;MAPVLQTEFEDKLEMEGFDVLHGPVQVNLGDKQRIQGETGEGKTTARVGLISHIGGHKFAGNVIIYLPPDLKIGDEPHPLAGCGIWYGRVDPKNVEGIVKETILRGNVVADMFRGGIDAEHKMLRM
;
A
#
# COMPACT_ATOMS: atom_id res chain seq x y z
N MET A 1 -5.66 15.24 -8.79
CA MET A 1 -5.89 14.36 -7.62
C MET A 1 -4.71 13.43 -7.39
N ALA A 2 -4.27 12.65 -8.37
CA ALA A 2 -3.21 11.65 -8.19
C ALA A 2 -1.87 12.21 -7.63
N PRO A 3 -1.29 13.32 -8.14
CA PRO A 3 -0.06 13.87 -7.54
C PRO A 3 -0.23 14.32 -6.09
N VAL A 4 -1.40 14.88 -5.75
CA VAL A 4 -1.70 15.33 -4.38
C VAL A 4 -1.82 14.13 -3.44
N LEU A 5 -2.52 13.07 -3.86
CA LEU A 5 -2.61 11.84 -3.09
C LEU A 5 -1.23 11.20 -2.91
N GLN A 6 -0.40 11.20 -3.95
CA GLN A 6 0.96 10.68 -3.85
C GLN A 6 1.75 11.41 -2.76
N THR A 7 1.83 12.74 -2.84
CA THR A 7 2.56 13.55 -1.85
C THR A 7 2.03 13.31 -0.44
N GLU A 8 0.71 13.28 -0.25
CA GLU A 8 0.13 13.00 1.07
C GLU A 8 0.49 11.59 1.58
N PHE A 9 0.52 10.57 0.72
CA PHE A 9 0.91 9.23 1.15
C PHE A 9 2.39 9.19 1.53
N GLU A 10 3.26 9.79 0.72
CA GLU A 10 4.70 9.89 0.98
C GLU A 10 4.94 10.59 2.33
N ASP A 11 4.37 11.78 2.53
CA ASP A 11 4.49 12.57 3.77
C ASP A 11 4.01 11.78 5.00
N LYS A 12 2.82 11.17 4.93
CA LYS A 12 2.25 10.44 6.08
C LYS A 12 2.99 9.15 6.39
N LEU A 13 3.56 8.48 5.38
CA LEU A 13 4.39 7.29 5.59
C LEU A 13 5.71 7.66 6.26
N GLU A 14 6.37 8.72 5.81
CA GLU A 14 7.61 9.23 6.43
C GLU A 14 7.39 9.65 7.89
N MET A 15 6.28 10.35 8.17
CA MET A 15 5.90 10.73 9.54
C MET A 15 5.72 9.53 10.48
N GLU A 16 5.30 8.38 9.95
CA GLU A 16 5.12 7.14 10.72
C GLU A 16 6.37 6.24 10.70
N GLY A 17 7.50 6.76 10.18
CA GLY A 17 8.82 6.12 10.27
C GLY A 17 9.17 5.19 9.11
N PHE A 18 8.37 5.15 8.04
CA PHE A 18 8.72 4.41 6.83
C PHE A 18 9.84 5.12 6.06
N ASP A 19 10.71 4.33 5.45
CA ASP A 19 11.66 4.84 4.45
C ASP A 19 11.00 4.82 3.07
N VAL A 20 10.60 5.99 2.57
CA VAL A 20 9.89 6.13 1.29
C VAL A 20 10.91 6.12 0.16
N LEU A 21 10.88 5.05 -0.64
CA LEU A 21 11.83 4.85 -1.72
C LEU A 21 11.26 5.34 -3.05
N HIS A 22 12.08 6.07 -3.82
CA HIS A 22 11.71 6.56 -5.14
C HIS A 22 12.44 5.81 -6.28
N GLY A 23 11.98 6.03 -7.51
CA GLY A 23 12.57 5.43 -8.71
C GLY A 23 12.21 3.95 -8.94
N PRO A 24 12.72 3.36 -10.03
CA PRO A 24 12.46 1.96 -10.37
C PRO A 24 13.13 1.02 -9.35
N VAL A 25 12.48 -0.12 -9.11
CA VAL A 25 13.11 -1.22 -8.38
C VAL A 25 14.20 -1.81 -9.27
N GLN A 26 15.44 -1.77 -8.80
CA GLN A 26 16.55 -2.45 -9.46
C GLN A 26 16.41 -3.95 -9.18
N VAL A 27 16.27 -4.75 -10.24
CA VAL A 27 16.12 -6.20 -10.14
C VAL A 27 17.27 -6.90 -10.83
N ASN A 28 17.99 -7.72 -10.06
CA ASN A 28 18.91 -8.69 -10.63
C ASN A 28 18.09 -9.83 -11.24
N LEU A 29 18.00 -9.85 -12.57
CA LEU A 29 17.27 -10.84 -13.37
C LEU A 29 17.79 -12.29 -13.23
N GLY A 30 18.81 -12.53 -12.41
CA GLY A 30 19.46 -13.83 -12.19
C GLY A 30 18.64 -14.83 -11.37
N ASP A 31 17.81 -14.36 -10.43
CA ASP A 31 17.03 -15.22 -9.54
C ASP A 31 15.52 -14.96 -9.65
N LYS A 32 14.80 -16.01 -10.03
CA LYS A 32 13.35 -16.01 -10.28
C LYS A 32 12.60 -16.25 -8.96
N GLN A 33 11.74 -15.31 -8.57
CA GLN A 33 10.34 -15.55 -8.11
C GLN A 33 9.66 -14.26 -7.58
N ARG A 34 10.41 -13.27 -7.06
CA ARG A 34 9.89 -11.99 -6.57
C ARG A 34 10.80 -10.82 -6.93
N ILE A 35 10.20 -9.68 -7.31
CA ILE A 35 10.89 -8.40 -7.48
C ILE A 35 11.19 -7.85 -6.07
N GLN A 36 12.43 -7.99 -5.62
CA GLN A 36 12.91 -7.36 -4.39
C GLN A 36 13.80 -6.16 -4.74
N GLY A 37 13.60 -5.05 -4.03
CA GLY A 37 14.51 -3.90 -4.11
C GLY A 37 15.57 -3.98 -3.02
N GLU A 38 16.64 -3.20 -3.18
CA GLU A 38 17.60 -2.96 -2.11
C GLU A 38 16.92 -2.16 -0.99
N THR A 39 17.03 -2.65 0.24
CA THR A 39 16.55 -1.97 1.45
C THR A 39 17.72 -1.78 2.41
N GLY A 40 17.83 -0.60 3.02
CA GLY A 40 18.79 -0.37 4.11
C GLY A 40 18.47 -1.22 5.35
N GLU A 41 19.47 -1.49 6.20
CA GLU A 41 19.25 -2.24 7.44
C GLU A 41 18.30 -1.50 8.39
N GLY A 42 17.20 -2.16 8.78
CA GLY A 42 16.43 -1.81 9.98
C GLY A 42 15.22 -0.88 9.83
N LYS A 43 14.80 -0.50 8.61
CA LYS A 43 13.57 0.29 8.39
C LYS A 43 12.59 -0.39 7.45
N THR A 44 11.30 -0.36 7.80
CA THR A 44 10.23 -0.75 6.89
C THR A 44 10.15 0.27 5.76
N THR A 45 10.26 -0.19 4.53
CA THR A 45 10.25 0.68 3.35
C THR A 45 8.87 0.75 2.72
N ALA A 46 8.52 1.87 2.10
CA ALA A 46 7.31 2.01 1.30
C ALA A 46 7.61 2.63 -0.07
N ARG A 47 6.76 2.37 -1.05
CA ARG A 47 6.81 3.01 -2.37
C ARG A 47 5.41 3.44 -2.76
N VAL A 48 5.27 4.68 -3.23
CA VAL A 48 4.01 5.22 -3.75
C VAL A 48 4.14 5.36 -5.26
N GLY A 49 3.29 4.66 -6.01
CA GLY A 49 3.31 4.63 -7.46
C GLY A 49 2.04 5.23 -8.05
N LEU A 50 2.20 5.96 -9.16
CA LEU A 50 1.06 6.41 -9.96
C LEU A 50 0.74 5.38 -11.04
N ILE A 51 -0.55 5.09 -11.19
CA ILE A 51 -1.08 4.29 -12.30
C ILE A 51 -1.91 5.18 -13.21
N SER A 52 -1.97 4.84 -14.50
CA SER A 52 -2.70 5.61 -15.50
C SER A 52 -4.21 5.62 -15.20
N HIS A 53 -4.79 4.44 -15.01
CA HIS A 53 -6.21 4.29 -14.74
C HIS A 53 -6.55 2.87 -14.26
N ILE A 54 -7.48 2.76 -13.33
CA ILE A 54 -8.10 1.49 -12.96
C ILE A 54 -9.57 1.70 -12.61
N GLY A 55 -10.42 0.75 -13.01
CA GLY A 55 -11.86 0.78 -12.77
C GLY A 55 -12.62 1.70 -13.72
N GLY A 56 -13.85 2.06 -13.38
CA GLY A 56 -14.66 3.01 -14.14
C GLY A 56 -14.51 4.44 -13.63
N HIS A 57 -14.62 5.42 -14.53
CA HIS A 57 -14.42 6.87 -14.29
C HIS A 57 -15.40 7.53 -13.30
N LYS A 58 -16.27 6.77 -12.61
CA LYS A 58 -17.27 7.34 -11.70
C LYS A 58 -16.68 7.68 -10.32
N PHE A 59 -15.48 7.20 -9.99
CA PHE A 59 -14.90 7.37 -8.65
C PHE A 59 -13.45 7.86 -8.74
N ALA A 60 -13.24 9.16 -8.58
CA ALA A 60 -11.91 9.76 -8.47
C ALA A 60 -11.24 9.34 -7.14
N GLY A 61 -9.93 9.15 -7.13
CA GLY A 61 -9.16 8.73 -5.93
C GLY A 61 -9.14 7.22 -5.69
N ASN A 62 -8.73 6.43 -6.69
CA ASN A 62 -8.45 5.01 -6.51
C ASN A 62 -7.06 4.82 -5.88
N VAL A 63 -6.98 3.99 -4.84
CA VAL A 63 -5.74 3.64 -4.16
C VAL A 63 -5.71 2.13 -3.96
N ILE A 64 -4.61 1.49 -4.34
CA ILE A 64 -4.40 0.05 -4.12
C ILE A 64 -3.17 -0.08 -3.22
N ILE A 65 -3.33 -0.80 -2.12
CA ILE A 65 -2.27 -1.02 -1.14
C ILE A 65 -1.91 -2.49 -1.19
N TYR A 66 -0.66 -2.80 -1.48
CA TYR A 66 -0.11 -4.14 -1.40
C TYR A 66 0.77 -4.24 -0.16
N LEU A 67 0.47 -5.19 0.72
CA LEU A 67 1.25 -5.44 1.93
C LEU A 67 2.08 -6.72 1.72
N PRO A 68 3.41 -6.70 1.94
CA PRO A 68 4.24 -7.88 1.80
C PRO A 68 3.78 -9.04 2.72
N PRO A 69 3.87 -10.31 2.29
CA PRO A 69 3.51 -11.47 3.12
C PRO A 69 4.36 -11.64 4.38
N ASP A 70 5.55 -11.08 4.38
CA ASP A 70 6.52 -11.07 5.48
C ASP A 70 6.45 -9.78 6.32
N LEU A 71 5.50 -8.88 6.05
CA LEU A 71 5.30 -7.68 6.84
C LEU A 71 4.88 -8.04 8.27
N LYS A 72 5.53 -7.40 9.25
CA LYS A 72 5.30 -7.60 10.68
C LYS A 72 4.94 -6.30 11.38
N ILE A 73 4.21 -6.40 12.49
CA ILE A 73 4.01 -5.33 13.46
C ILE A 73 4.65 -5.80 14.77
N GLY A 74 5.82 -5.23 15.10
CA GLY A 74 6.66 -5.79 16.17
C GLY A 74 7.12 -7.20 15.78
N ASP A 75 6.87 -8.18 16.65
CA ASP A 75 7.25 -9.58 16.41
C ASP A 75 6.15 -10.41 15.73
N GLU A 76 4.93 -9.87 15.65
CA GLU A 76 3.75 -10.57 15.12
C GLU A 76 3.54 -10.28 13.62
N PRO A 77 2.98 -11.24 12.85
CA PRO A 77 2.58 -10.99 11.47
C PRO A 77 1.56 -9.85 11.37
N HIS A 78 1.72 -8.98 10.37
CA HIS A 78 0.74 -7.94 10.10
C HIS A 78 -0.62 -8.58 9.72
N PRO A 79 -1.77 -8.13 10.27
CA PRO A 79 -3.08 -8.77 10.00
C PRO A 79 -3.47 -8.84 8.52
N LEU A 80 -3.00 -7.87 7.72
CA LEU A 80 -3.16 -7.82 6.27
C LEU A 80 -1.91 -8.26 5.49
N ALA A 81 -0.95 -8.96 6.11
CA ALA A 81 0.24 -9.45 5.41
C ALA A 81 -0.16 -10.28 4.19
N GLY A 82 0.43 -9.96 3.03
CA GLY A 82 0.15 -10.61 1.76
C GLY A 82 -1.17 -10.21 1.10
N CYS A 83 -1.93 -9.28 1.70
CA CYS A 83 -3.18 -8.80 1.13
C CYS A 83 -2.97 -7.63 0.17
N GLY A 84 -3.90 -7.49 -0.77
CA GLY A 84 -4.05 -6.30 -1.62
C GLY A 84 -5.40 -5.64 -1.35
N ILE A 85 -5.41 -4.39 -0.90
CA ILE A 85 -6.63 -3.65 -0.52
C ILE A 85 -6.89 -2.54 -1.53
N TRP A 86 -8.10 -2.47 -2.08
CA TRP A 86 -8.50 -1.43 -3.03
C TRP A 86 -9.53 -0.47 -2.41
N TYR A 87 -9.15 0.79 -2.34
CA TYR A 87 -10.00 1.92 -1.97
C TYR A 87 -10.39 2.77 -3.17
N GLY A 88 -11.56 3.41 -3.09
CA GLY A 88 -11.99 4.42 -4.03
C GLY A 88 -12.73 5.56 -3.34
N ARG A 89 -12.78 6.74 -4.00
CA ARG A 89 -13.26 8.00 -3.40
C ARG A 89 -12.34 8.53 -2.29
N VAL A 90 -11.04 8.26 -2.40
CA VAL A 90 -10.03 8.75 -1.45
C VAL A 90 -9.74 10.22 -1.76
N ASP A 91 -10.01 11.09 -0.79
CA ASP A 91 -9.54 12.48 -0.78
C ASP A 91 -8.23 12.59 0.03
N PRO A 92 -7.41 13.65 -0.19
CA PRO A 92 -6.19 13.92 0.58
C PRO A 92 -6.37 13.80 2.10
N LYS A 93 -7.45 14.37 2.65
CA LYS A 93 -7.79 14.30 4.08
C LYS A 93 -7.97 12.88 4.64
N ASN A 94 -8.20 11.89 3.77
CA ASN A 94 -8.39 10.50 4.19
C ASN A 94 -7.06 9.74 4.34
N VAL A 95 -5.98 10.22 3.74
CA VAL A 95 -4.71 9.51 3.63
C VAL A 95 -4.15 9.16 4.99
N GLU A 96 -4.13 10.11 5.93
CA GLU A 96 -3.65 9.86 7.29
C GLU A 96 -4.43 8.72 7.99
N GLY A 97 -5.75 8.68 7.82
CA GLY A 97 -6.58 7.61 8.35
C GLY A 97 -6.27 6.26 7.70
N ILE A 98 -6.03 6.23 6.38
CA ILE A 98 -5.67 5.01 5.66
C ILE A 98 -4.29 4.48 6.11
N VAL A 99 -3.30 5.35 6.27
CA VAL A 99 -1.97 4.95 6.78
C VAL A 99 -2.11 4.35 8.19
N LYS A 100 -2.78 5.06 9.10
CA LYS A 100 -2.92 4.62 10.49
C LYS A 100 -3.75 3.36 10.65
N GLU A 101 -4.89 3.27 9.96
CA GLU A 101 -5.77 2.10 10.09
C GLU A 101 -5.27 0.92 9.28
N THR A 102 -4.97 1.10 7.99
CA THR A 102 -4.68 -0.03 7.10
C THR A 102 -3.24 -0.48 7.14
N ILE A 103 -2.29 0.46 7.08
CA ILE A 103 -0.87 0.14 6.96
C ILE A 103 -0.23 -0.14 8.32
N LEU A 104 -0.65 0.56 9.38
CA LEU A 104 -0.08 0.37 10.71
C LEU A 104 -0.86 -0.61 11.59
N ARG A 105 -2.20 -0.59 11.54
CA ARG A 105 -3.05 -1.41 12.43
C ARG A 105 -3.63 -2.66 11.77
N GLY A 106 -3.61 -2.76 10.44
CA GLY A 106 -4.23 -3.85 9.71
C GLY A 106 -5.77 -3.80 9.63
N ASN A 107 -6.36 -2.61 9.83
CA ASN A 107 -7.80 -2.38 9.73
C ASN A 107 -8.20 -1.84 8.34
N VAL A 108 -9.32 -2.33 7.81
CA VAL A 108 -9.88 -1.85 6.54
C VAL A 108 -10.91 -0.76 6.80
N VAL A 109 -10.78 0.39 6.10
CA VAL A 109 -11.74 1.50 6.18
C VAL A 109 -12.94 1.19 5.28
N ALA A 110 -13.98 0.61 5.87
CA ALA A 110 -15.13 0.02 5.16
C ALA A 110 -15.80 0.98 4.14
N ASP A 111 -16.01 2.25 4.49
CA ASP A 111 -16.71 3.23 3.65
C ASP A 111 -16.04 3.46 2.27
N MET A 112 -14.71 3.33 2.23
CA MET A 112 -13.90 3.52 1.04
C MET A 112 -13.58 2.20 0.33
N PHE A 113 -13.83 1.04 0.95
CA PHE A 113 -13.46 -0.26 0.44
C PHE A 113 -14.21 -0.59 -0.87
N ARG A 114 -13.47 -1.12 -1.85
CA ARG A 114 -14.01 -1.52 -3.18
C ARG A 114 -13.71 -2.97 -3.52
N GLY A 115 -12.90 -3.64 -2.71
CA GLY A 115 -12.52 -5.03 -2.87
C GLY A 115 -11.05 -5.23 -2.51
N GLY A 116 -10.62 -6.48 -2.57
CA GLY A 116 -9.23 -6.82 -2.33
C GLY A 116 -8.93 -8.26 -2.68
N ILE A 117 -7.72 -8.67 -2.36
CA ILE A 117 -7.27 -10.06 -2.38
C ILE A 117 -6.66 -10.39 -1.02
N ASP A 118 -6.92 -11.59 -0.51
CA ASP A 118 -6.25 -12.09 0.68
C ASP A 118 -4.88 -12.72 0.33
N ALA A 119 -4.17 -13.17 1.36
CA ALA A 119 -2.87 -13.84 1.22
C ALA A 119 -2.93 -15.16 0.42
N GLU A 120 -4.11 -15.76 0.27
CA GLU A 120 -4.35 -16.97 -0.52
C GLU A 120 -4.83 -16.66 -1.94
N HIS A 121 -4.77 -15.38 -2.35
CA HIS A 121 -5.23 -14.87 -3.64
C HIS A 121 -6.74 -15.03 -3.88
N LYS A 122 -7.55 -15.19 -2.81
CA LYS A 122 -9.01 -15.17 -2.91
C LYS A 122 -9.50 -13.74 -2.89
N MET A 123 -10.60 -13.50 -3.60
CA MET A 123 -11.20 -12.16 -3.66
C MET A 123 -11.91 -11.81 -2.36
N LEU A 124 -11.58 -10.65 -1.82
CA LEU A 124 -12.29 -9.98 -0.73
C LEU A 124 -13.35 -9.04 -1.30
N ARG A 125 -14.58 -9.15 -0.81
CA ARG A 125 -15.74 -8.36 -1.24
C ARG A 125 -16.61 -8.03 -0.02
N MET A 126 -17.36 -6.92 -0.12
CA MET A 126 -18.38 -6.52 0.85
C MET A 126 -19.77 -6.84 0.30
#